data_AF-A0A2H0C234-F1
#
_entry.id   AF-A0A2H0C234-F1
#
_cell.length_a   1.000
_cell.length_b   1.000
_cell.length_c   1.000
_cell.angle_alpha   90.00
_cell.angle_beta   90.00
_cell.angle_gamma   90.00
#
_symmetry.space_group_name_H-M   'P 1'
#
loop_
_entity.id
_entity.type
_entity.pdbx_description
1 polymer ?
#
loop_
_entity_poly.entity_id
_entity_poly.type
_entity_poly.pdbx_seq_one_letter_code
_entity_poly.pdbx_strand_id
1 'polypeptide(L)' 'MSNVKSLKIYNRAIELVGKIYKLIELNPKLSKDFSLCDQMKRASVSVPANISEGYCRSQKYFKNYLGIAKGSAN' A
#
# COMPACT_ATOMS: atom_id res chain seq x y z
N MET A 1 15.02 10.33 -15.57
CA MET A 1 14.00 10.41 -14.51
C MET A 1 13.73 9.01 -14.01
N SER A 2 14.07 8.70 -12.76
CA SER A 2 13.79 7.41 -12.13
C SER A 2 12.27 7.23 -12.01
N ASN A 3 11.72 6.14 -12.57
CA ASN A 3 10.28 5.86 -12.54
C ASN A 3 9.97 4.83 -11.45
N VAL A 4 9.12 5.18 -10.47
CA VAL A 4 8.72 4.27 -9.38
C VAL A 4 8.06 2.99 -9.91
N LYS A 5 7.41 3.04 -11.09
CA LYS A 5 6.79 1.88 -11.74
C LYS A 5 7.78 0.80 -12.16
N SER A 6 9.08 1.12 -12.22
CA SER A 6 10.14 0.12 -12.45
C SER A 6 10.44 -0.74 -11.21
N LEU A 7 10.03 -0.29 -10.02
CA LEU A 7 10.25 -1.03 -8.78
C LEU A 7 9.27 -2.20 -8.65
N LYS A 8 9.81 -3.41 -8.58
CA LYS A 8 9.02 -4.64 -8.32
C LYS A 8 8.19 -4.53 -7.04
N ILE A 9 8.74 -3.92 -5.99
CA ILE A 9 8.05 -3.74 -4.70
C ILE A 9 6.84 -2.80 -4.81
N TYR A 10 6.94 -1.74 -5.63
CA TYR A 10 5.83 -0.83 -5.89
C TYR A 10 4.70 -1.55 -6.64
N ASN A 11 5.03 -2.29 -7.70
CA ASN A 11 4.02 -3.03 -8.48
C ASN A 11 3.29 -4.08 -7.62
N ARG A 12 4.03 -4.81 -6.78
CA ARG A 12 3.43 -5.76 -5.80
C ARG A 12 2.52 -5.06 -4.79
N ALA A 13 2.89 -3.86 -4.35
CA ALA A 13 2.05 -3.08 -3.44
C ALA A 13 0.74 -2.62 -4.12
N ILE A 14 0.78 -2.22 -5.40
CA ILE A 14 -0.43 -1.91 -6.18
C ILE A 14 -1.31 -3.15 -6.37
N GLU A 15 -0.72 -4.32 -6.66
CA GLU A 15 -1.47 -5.58 -6.74
C GLU A 15 -2.14 -5.94 -5.41
N LEU A 16 -1.46 -5.70 -4.28
CA LEU A 16 -2.02 -5.91 -2.94
C LEU A 16 -3.26 -5.05 -2.72
N VAL A 17 -3.23 -3.76 -3.09
CA VAL A 17 -4.41 -2.88 -3.01
C VAL A 17 -5.58 -3.49 -3.78
N GLY A 18 -5.36 -3.92 -5.02
CA GLY A 18 -6.41 -4.57 -5.83
C GLY A 18 -6.98 -5.84 -5.17
N LYS A 19 -6.12 -6.66 -4.57
CA LYS A 19 -6.53 -7.88 -3.84
C LYS A 19 -7.37 -7.56 -2.59
N ILE A 20 -7.00 -6.53 -1.83
CA ILE A 20 -7.75 -6.11 -0.63
C ILE A 20 -9.13 -5.56 -1.01
N TYR A 21 -9.23 -4.73 -2.04
CA TYR A 21 -10.51 -4.22 -2.51
C TYR A 21 -11.42 -5.35 -2.98
N LYS A 22 -10.87 -6.29 -3.76
CA LYS A 22 -11.61 -7.48 -4.22
C LYS A 22 -12.03 -8.39 -3.07
N LEU A 23 -11.17 -8.59 -2.06
CA LEU A 23 -11.49 -9.38 -0.86
C LEU A 23 -12.67 -8.76 -0.09
N ILE A 24 -12.66 -7.45 0.09
CA ILE A 24 -13.73 -6.71 0.76
C ILE A 24 -15.05 -6.87 -0.01
N GLU A 25 -15.02 -6.68 -1.32
CA GLU A 25 -16.21 -6.79 -2.18
C GLU A 25 -16.82 -8.20 -2.17
N LEU A 26 -15.98 -9.24 -2.25
CA LEU A 26 -16.43 -10.63 -2.35
C LEU A 26 -16.83 -11.25 -1.01
N ASN A 27 -16.57 -10.59 0.13
CA ASN A 27 -16.89 -11.11 1.45
C ASN A 27 -18.07 -10.32 2.07
N PRO A 28 -19.30 -10.89 2.08
CA PRO A 28 -20.51 -10.20 2.57
C PRO A 28 -20.48 -9.82 4.05
N LYS A 29 -19.64 -10.47 4.86
CA LYS A 29 -19.45 -10.10 6.27
C LYS A 29 -18.50 -8.92 6.37
N LEU A 30 -17.37 -8.98 5.66
CA LEU A 30 -16.37 -7.92 5.64
C LEU A 30 -16.96 -6.63 5.07
N SER A 31 -17.67 -6.69 3.94
CA SER A 31 -18.27 -5.52 3.29
C SER A 31 -19.30 -4.76 4.13
N LYS A 32 -19.86 -5.40 5.17
CA LYS A 32 -20.79 -4.78 6.13
C LYS A 32 -20.08 -4.21 7.36
N ASP A 33 -18.84 -4.62 7.61
CA ASP A 33 -17.99 -4.01 8.63
C ASP A 33 -17.24 -2.81 8.03
N PHE A 34 -17.92 -1.67 8.00
CA PHE A 34 -17.39 -0.44 7.41
C PHE A 34 -16.09 0.04 8.08
N SER A 35 -15.96 -0.16 9.39
CA SER A 35 -14.77 0.24 10.15
C SER A 35 -13.56 -0.58 9.72
N LEU A 36 -13.69 -1.90 9.71
CA LEU A 36 -12.61 -2.79 9.30
C LEU A 36 -12.26 -2.63 7.81
N CYS A 37 -13.27 -2.48 6.96
CA CYS A 37 -13.07 -2.19 5.53
C CYS A 37 -12.22 -0.94 5.32
N ASP A 38 -12.55 0.14 6.00
CA ASP A 38 -11.85 1.41 5.86
C ASP A 38 -10.40 1.31 6.36
N GLN A 39 -10.18 0.66 7.51
CA GLN A 39 -8.83 0.41 8.04
C GLN A 39 -7.98 -0.41 7.04
N MET A 40 -8.52 -1.50 6.50
CA MET A 40 -7.82 -2.35 5.53
C MET A 40 -7.51 -1.60 4.23
N LYS A 41 -8.46 -0.83 3.70
CA LYS A 41 -8.26 -0.03 2.49
C LYS A 41 -7.16 1.02 2.70
N ARG A 42 -7.25 1.81 3.77
CA ARG A 42 -6.25 2.85 4.08
C ARG A 42 -4.86 2.28 4.31
N ALA A 43 -4.74 1.19 5.09
CA ALA A 43 -3.46 0.51 5.29
C ALA A 43 -2.87 0.02 3.97
N SER A 44 -3.68 -0.63 3.13
CA SER A 44 -3.21 -1.14 1.83
C SER A 44 -2.73 -0.03 0.88
N VAL A 45 -3.45 1.09 0.80
CA VAL A 45 -3.11 2.24 -0.08
C VAL A 45 -1.88 3.00 0.43
N SER A 46 -1.66 3.02 1.75
CA SER A 46 -0.48 3.63 2.38
C SER A 46 0.83 2.98 1.91
N VAL A 47 0.85 1.67 1.63
CA VAL A 47 2.06 0.94 1.23
C VAL A 47 2.67 1.48 -0.09
N PRO A 48 1.97 1.48 -1.25
CA PRO A 48 2.51 2.02 -2.49
C PRO A 48 2.71 3.55 -2.44
N ALA A 49 1.89 4.28 -1.67
CA ALA A 49 2.03 5.72 -1.51
C ALA A 49 3.37 6.08 -0.84
N ASN A 50 3.71 5.44 0.27
CA ASN A 50 4.99 5.66 0.96
C ASN A 50 6.19 5.22 0.11
N ILE A 51 6.10 4.10 -0.62
CA ILE A 51 7.15 3.68 -1.57
C ILE A 51 7.39 4.77 -2.62
N SER A 52 6.33 5.30 -3.22
CA SER A 52 6.43 6.35 -4.25
C SER A 52 6.96 7.66 -3.69
N GLU A 53 6.48 8.08 -2.51
CA GLU A 53 6.90 9.33 -1.89
C GLU A 53 8.38 9.29 -1.50
N GLY A 54 8.84 8.18 -0.92
CA GLY A 54 10.24 7.99 -0.58
C GLY A 54 11.16 7.93 -1.79
N TYR A 55 10.71 7.30 -2.88
CA TYR A 55 11.52 7.10 -4.09
C TYR A 55 11.86 8.39 -4.83
N CYS A 56 10.97 9.39 -4.78
CA CYS A 56 11.20 10.70 -5.39
C CYS A 56 12.15 11.61 -4.58
N ARG A 57 12.62 11.16 -3.41
CA ARG A 57 13.51 11.92 -2.51
C ARG A 57 14.93 11.31 -2.50
N SER A 58 15.68 11.50 -1.41
CA SER A 58 17.02 10.92 -1.25
C SER A 58 16.97 9.48 -0.70
N GLN A 59 18.06 8.73 -0.83
CA GLN A 59 18.15 7.35 -0.33
C GLN A 59 17.88 7.23 1.18
N LYS A 60 18.28 8.22 1.98
CA LYS A 60 17.99 8.27 3.41
C LYS A 60 16.48 8.34 3.67
N TYR A 61 15.77 9.21 2.93
CA TYR A 61 14.32 9.30 3.03
C TYR A 61 13.67 8.02 2.50
N PHE A 62 14.11 7.49 1.36
CA PHE A 62 13.55 6.26 0.83
C PHE A 62 13.56 5.12 1.85
N LYS A 63 14.67 4.93 2.58
CA LYS A 63 14.74 3.95 3.67
C LYS A 63 13.73 4.19 4.80
N ASN A 64 13.51 5.46 5.19
CA ASN A 64 12.51 5.82 6.20
C ASN A 64 11.08 5.49 5.72
N TYR A 65 10.73 5.93 4.52
CA TYR A 65 9.42 5.67 3.92
C TYR A 65 9.15 4.18 3.67
N LEU A 66 10.19 3.39 3.36
CA LEU A 66 10.08 1.92 3.32
C LEU A 66 9.76 1.32 4.70
N GLY A 67 10.27 1.91 5.78
CA GLY A 67 9.91 1.55 7.14
C GLY A 67 8.43 1.79 7.44
N ILE A 68 7.90 2.94 7.00
CA ILE A 68 6.47 3.27 7.14
C ILE A 68 5.60 2.31 6.30
N ALA A 69 5.99 2.07 5.05
CA ALA A 69 5.31 1.13 4.16
C ALA A 69 5.27 -0.29 4.75
N LYS A 70 6.36 -0.73 5.38
CA LYS A 70 6.42 -2.00 6.11
C LYS A 70 5.47 -2.00 7.31
N GLY A 71 5.39 -0.91 8.07
CA GLY A 71 4.47 -0.78 9.20
C GLY A 71 3.00 -0.89 8.81
N SER A 72 2.62 -0.37 7.64
CA SER A 72 1.25 -0.51 7.09
C SER A 72 0.92 -1.92 6.58
N ALA A 73 1.90 -2.81 6.47
CA ALA A 73 1.76 -4.17 5.94
C ALA A 73 1.92 -5.28 7.00
N ASN A 74 2.09 -4.93 8.28
CA ASN A 74 2.14 -5.84 9.42
C ASN A 74 0.75 -5.97 10.07
#